data_AF-A0A832VL12-F1
#
_entry.id   AF-A0A832VL12-F1
#
_cell.length_a   1.000
_cell.length_b   1.000
_cell.length_c   1.000
_cell.angle_alpha   90.00
_cell.angle_beta   90.00
_cell.angle_gamma   90.00
#
_symmetry.space_group_name_H-M   'P 1'
#
loop_
_entity.id
_entity.type
_entity.pdbx_description
1 polymer ?
#
loop_
_entity_poly.entity_id
_entity_poly.type
_entity_poly.pdbx_seq_one_letter_code
_entity_poly.pdbx_strand_id
1 'polypeptide(L)'
;DVTEKGLWQYNVDYINEYGYKTPGLEVFRRLLQMLTNDQINYGMKHFLGNMDVEAISKGEHPDFSMIGKMGMLIRGALNKKLADGLRYTTQQNRWLTEHYRNFPTTPEGFEDWHKKLLKTMNDSYEHLAKWEN
;
A
#
# COMPACT_ATOMS: atom_id res chain seq x y z
N ASP A 1 21.97 21.41 16.20
CA ASP A 1 20.72 21.43 16.98
C ASP A 1 20.23 19.99 17.06
N VAL A 2 19.94 19.50 18.26
CA VAL A 2 19.50 18.11 18.51
C VAL A 2 18.04 18.01 18.95
N THR A 3 17.29 19.11 18.82
CA THR A 3 15.85 19.13 19.07
C THR A 3 15.08 18.39 17.98
N GLU A 4 13.84 18.02 18.27
CA GLU A 4 12.92 17.41 17.27
C GLU A 4 12.84 18.26 15.99
N LYS A 5 12.70 19.58 16.13
CA LYS A 5 12.67 20.51 15.00
C LYS A 5 13.99 20.54 14.23
N GLY A 6 15.12 20.54 14.94
CA GLY A 6 16.45 20.51 14.34
C GLY A 6 16.77 19.22 13.58
N LEU A 7 16.13 18.10 13.94
CA LEU A 7 16.32 16.79 13.32
C LEU A 7 15.18 16.38 12.37
N TRP A 8 14.14 17.20 12.23
CA TRP A 8 12.92 16.87 11.47
C TRP A 8 13.18 16.56 9.99
N GLN A 9 14.22 17.17 9.42
CA GLN A 9 14.61 16.98 8.02
C GLN A 9 14.86 15.50 7.70
N TYR A 10 15.37 14.71 8.65
CA TYR A 10 15.54 13.27 8.45
C TYR A 10 14.22 12.56 8.09
N ASN A 11 13.12 12.92 8.77
CA ASN A 11 11.80 12.34 8.50
C ASN A 11 11.31 12.71 7.10
N VAL A 12 11.52 13.98 6.71
CA VAL A 12 11.16 14.49 5.38
C VAL A 12 11.93 13.76 4.28
N ASP A 13 13.26 13.63 4.45
CA ASP A 13 14.13 12.95 3.49
C ASP A 13 13.76 11.48 3.36
N TYR A 14 13.59 10.78 4.49
CA TYR A 14 13.17 9.38 4.49
C TYR A 14 11.84 9.18 3.78
N ILE A 15 10.84 10.03 4.05
CA ILE A 15 9.53 9.89 3.42
C ILE A 15 9.60 10.15 1.92
N ASN A 16 10.36 11.15 1.49
CA ASN A 16 10.52 11.49 0.08
C ASN A 16 11.27 10.42 -0.72
N GLU A 17 12.31 9.81 -0.14
CA GLU A 17 13.09 8.79 -0.83
C GLU A 17 12.40 7.42 -0.81
N TYR A 18 11.75 7.09 0.31
CA TYR A 18 11.32 5.72 0.58
C TYR A 18 9.95 5.61 1.24
N GLY A 19 9.70 6.37 2.31
CA GLY A 19 8.54 6.17 3.20
C GLY A 19 7.19 6.28 2.52
N TYR A 20 7.05 7.05 1.42
CA TYR A 20 5.78 7.14 0.68
C TYR A 20 5.34 5.83 0.01
N LYS A 21 6.26 4.87 -0.18
CA LYS A 21 5.99 3.58 -0.84
C LYS A 21 5.40 2.54 0.11
N THR A 22 5.66 2.66 1.40
CA THR A 22 5.33 1.64 2.42
C THR A 22 3.82 1.48 2.73
N PRO A 23 3.02 2.55 2.87
CA PRO A 23 1.64 2.45 3.34
C PRO A 23 0.72 1.67 2.39
N GLY A 24 0.96 1.85 1.09
CA GLY A 24 0.26 1.10 0.04
C GLY A 24 0.46 -0.40 0.15
N LEU A 25 1.69 -0.81 0.48
CA LEU A 25 2.04 -2.20 0.67
C LEU A 25 1.36 -2.80 1.89
N GLU A 26 1.08 -2.02 2.93
CA GLU A 26 0.40 -2.53 4.12
C GLU A 26 -1.08 -2.86 3.83
N VAL A 27 -1.79 -1.97 3.14
CA VAL A 27 -3.18 -2.25 2.71
C VAL A 27 -3.22 -3.39 1.69
N PHE A 28 -2.22 -3.49 0.82
CA PHE A 28 -2.08 -4.59 -0.12
C PHE A 28 -1.76 -5.93 0.58
N ARG A 29 -0.88 -5.92 1.58
CA ARG A 29 -0.56 -7.08 2.42
C ARG A 29 -1.82 -7.60 3.11
N ARG A 30 -2.65 -6.71 3.65
CA ARG A 30 -3.93 -7.08 4.28
C ARG A 30 -4.87 -7.77 3.30
N LEU A 31 -5.01 -7.23 2.09
CA LEU A 31 -5.79 -7.87 1.02
C LEU A 31 -5.24 -9.27 0.67
N LEU A 32 -3.92 -9.42 0.52
CA LEU A 32 -3.30 -10.71 0.21
C LEU A 32 -3.57 -11.77 1.29
N GLN A 33 -3.61 -11.36 2.56
CA GLN A 33 -3.92 -12.27 3.67
C GLN A 33 -5.35 -12.82 3.64
N MET A 34 -6.24 -12.22 2.85
CA MET A 34 -7.62 -12.68 2.69
C MET A 34 -7.78 -13.66 1.51
N LEU A 35 -6.74 -13.84 0.70
CA LEU A 35 -6.78 -14.72 -0.46
C LEU A 35 -6.59 -16.18 -0.07
N THR A 36 -7.31 -17.06 -0.76
CA THR A 36 -7.03 -18.49 -0.69
C THR A 36 -5.78 -18.85 -1.49
N ASN A 37 -5.18 -20.00 -1.19
CA ASN A 37 -4.03 -20.52 -1.94
C ASN A 37 -4.30 -20.62 -3.45
N ASP A 38 -5.52 -21.00 -3.86
CA ASP A 38 -5.88 -21.09 -5.28
C ASP A 38 -5.86 -19.72 -5.97
N GLN A 39 -6.35 -18.68 -5.28
CA GLN A 39 -6.33 -17.31 -5.78
C GLN A 39 -4.91 -16.77 -5.87
N ILE A 40 -4.07 -17.04 -4.86
CA ILE A 40 -2.65 -16.69 -4.86
C ILE A 40 -1.94 -17.41 -6.01
N ASN A 41 -2.10 -18.72 -6.14
CA ASN A 41 -1.44 -19.53 -7.17
C ASN A 41 -1.83 -19.07 -8.60
N TYR A 42 -3.11 -18.77 -8.82
CA TYR A 42 -3.57 -18.20 -10.09
C TYR A 42 -2.92 -16.84 -10.38
N GLY A 43 -2.88 -15.96 -9.38
CA GLY A 43 -2.18 -14.67 -9.44
C GLY A 43 -0.68 -14.81 -9.75
N MET A 44 0.02 -15.70 -9.06
CA MET A 44 1.45 -15.89 -9.26
C MET A 44 1.75 -16.44 -10.66
N LYS A 45 0.99 -17.44 -11.12
CA LYS A 45 1.19 -18.11 -12.42
C LYS A 45 0.99 -17.21 -13.62
N HIS A 46 0.07 -16.25 -13.53
CA HIS A 46 -0.33 -15.45 -14.67
C HIS A 46 0.21 -14.00 -14.65
N PHE A 47 0.80 -13.52 -13.54
CA PHE A 47 1.01 -12.09 -13.34
C PHE A 47 2.42 -11.71 -12.90
N LEU A 48 3.12 -12.58 -12.17
CA LEU A 48 4.53 -12.33 -11.85
C LEU A 48 5.39 -12.77 -13.03
N GLY A 49 5.76 -11.80 -13.86
CA GLY A 49 6.82 -11.99 -14.85
C GLY A 49 8.20 -12.04 -14.19
N ASN A 50 9.21 -12.50 -14.92
CA ASN A 50 10.58 -12.64 -14.43
C ASN A 50 11.16 -11.32 -13.86
N MET A 51 10.82 -10.15 -14.41
CA MET A 51 11.27 -8.84 -13.91
C MET A 51 10.68 -8.48 -12.54
N ASP A 52 9.41 -8.80 -12.29
CA ASP A 52 8.74 -8.47 -11.04
C ASP A 52 9.25 -9.40 -9.90
N VAL A 53 9.56 -10.67 -10.23
CA VAL A 53 10.21 -11.62 -9.31
C VAL A 53 11.64 -11.20 -8.99
N GLU A 54 12.38 -10.70 -9.98
CA GLU A 54 13.77 -10.28 -9.80
C GLU A 54 13.87 -9.04 -8.89
N ALA A 55 13.02 -8.03 -9.09
CA ALA A 55 12.93 -6.86 -8.21
C ALA A 55 12.57 -7.27 -6.77
N ILE A 56 11.55 -8.11 -6.58
CA ILE A 56 11.17 -8.64 -5.26
C ILE A 56 12.32 -9.43 -4.62
N SER A 57 13.03 -10.26 -5.39
CA SER A 57 14.14 -11.10 -4.89
C SER A 57 15.38 -10.28 -4.49
N LYS A 58 15.57 -9.11 -5.10
CA LYS A 58 16.62 -8.14 -4.75
C LYS A 58 16.26 -7.25 -3.57
N GLY A 59 15.07 -7.43 -2.99
CA GLY A 59 14.54 -6.54 -1.95
C GLY A 59 14.18 -5.15 -2.48
N GLU A 60 14.10 -4.98 -3.81
CA GLU A 60 13.61 -3.75 -4.41
C GLU A 60 12.10 -3.69 -4.16
N HIS A 61 11.61 -2.52 -3.73
CA HIS A 61 10.20 -2.34 -3.51
C HIS A 61 9.44 -2.53 -4.83
N PRO A 62 8.49 -3.48 -4.90
CA PRO A 62 7.70 -3.68 -6.11
C PRO A 62 6.99 -2.37 -6.44
N ASP A 63 7.31 -1.79 -7.60
CA ASP A 63 6.64 -0.59 -8.06
C ASP A 63 5.14 -0.89 -8.25
N PHE A 64 4.30 0.10 -7.94
CA PHE A 64 2.85 -0.02 -7.94
C PHE A 64 2.24 -0.33 -9.32
N SER A 65 3.06 -0.36 -10.38
CA SER A 65 2.75 -0.99 -11.66
C SER A 65 2.26 -2.45 -11.51
N MET A 66 2.76 -3.17 -10.51
CA MET A 66 2.35 -4.54 -10.17
C MET A 66 0.90 -4.61 -9.65
N ILE A 67 0.47 -3.64 -8.82
CA ILE A 67 -0.92 -3.55 -8.34
C ILE A 67 -1.89 -3.22 -9.49
N GLY A 68 -1.48 -2.33 -10.39
CA GLY A 68 -2.27 -1.98 -11.58
C GLY A 68 -2.48 -3.18 -12.53
N LYS A 69 -1.45 -4.00 -12.74
CA LYS A 69 -1.53 -5.26 -13.52
C LYS A 69 -2.42 -6.29 -12.82
N MET A 70 -2.34 -6.40 -11.50
CA MET A 70 -3.20 -7.26 -10.68
C MET A 70 -4.69 -6.88 -10.81
N GLY A 71 -5.02 -5.58 -10.78
CA GLY A 71 -6.38 -5.07 -10.96
C GLY A 71 -6.99 -5.33 -12.34
N MET A 72 -6.19 -5.42 -13.40
CA MET A 72 -6.70 -5.66 -14.77
C MET A 72 -7.17 -7.08 -15.00
N LEU A 73 -6.50 -8.06 -14.42
CA LEU A 73 -6.66 -9.49 -14.69
C LEU A 73 -7.64 -10.19 -13.72
N ILE A 74 -7.94 -9.58 -12.57
CA ILE A 74 -8.91 -10.09 -11.58
C ILE A 74 -10.37 -10.05 -12.08
N ARG A 75 -10.63 -9.31 -13.16
CA ARG A 75 -11.95 -9.28 -13.83
C ARG A 75 -12.36 -10.62 -14.48
N GLY A 76 -11.43 -11.57 -14.69
CA GLY A 76 -11.71 -12.81 -15.43
C GLY A 76 -11.93 -14.09 -14.58
N ALA A 77 -11.45 -14.14 -13.33
CA ALA A 77 -11.36 -15.40 -12.57
C ALA A 77 -11.86 -15.31 -11.11
N LEU A 78 -12.48 -14.20 -10.68
CA LEU A 78 -12.77 -13.96 -9.27
C LEU A 78 -14.23 -13.63 -8.96
N ASN A 79 -14.62 -13.95 -7.72
CA ASN A 79 -15.89 -13.51 -7.17
C ASN A 79 -15.89 -11.97 -7.05
N LYS A 80 -17.09 -11.37 -7.16
CA LYS A 80 -17.29 -9.91 -7.10
C LYS A 80 -16.62 -9.26 -5.87
N LYS A 81 -16.62 -9.97 -4.72
CA LYS A 81 -16.05 -9.48 -3.46
C LYS A 81 -14.55 -9.18 -3.57
N LEU A 82 -13.77 -10.07 -4.17
CA LEU A 82 -12.33 -9.84 -4.28
C LEU A 82 -12.01 -8.71 -5.26
N ALA A 83 -12.74 -8.62 -6.37
CA ALA A 83 -12.58 -7.52 -7.33
C ALA A 83 -12.86 -6.15 -6.67
N ASP A 84 -13.91 -6.06 -5.85
CA ASP A 84 -14.22 -4.87 -5.05
C ASP A 84 -13.09 -4.58 -4.03
N GLY A 85 -12.54 -5.64 -3.41
CA GLY A 85 -11.31 -5.65 -2.62
C GLY A 85 -10.15 -4.89 -3.23
N LEU A 86 -9.69 -5.31 -4.40
CA LEU A 86 -8.54 -4.68 -5.06
C LEU A 86 -8.81 -3.26 -5.51
N ARG A 87 -10.04 -3.01 -6.00
CA ARG A 87 -10.44 -1.67 -6.41
C ARG A 87 -10.37 -0.72 -5.22
N TYR A 88 -10.79 -1.17 -4.04
CA TYR A 88 -10.68 -0.40 -2.81
C TYR A 88 -9.21 -0.21 -2.40
N THR A 89 -8.42 -1.28 -2.31
CA THR A 89 -6.98 -1.22 -1.99
C THR A 89 -6.22 -0.26 -2.90
N THR A 90 -6.53 -0.25 -4.20
CA THR A 90 -5.91 0.67 -5.17
C THR A 90 -6.26 2.13 -4.88
N GLN A 91 -7.52 2.42 -4.52
CA GLN A 91 -7.93 3.78 -4.15
C GLN A 91 -7.27 4.24 -2.85
N GLN A 92 -7.24 3.37 -1.83
CA GLN A 92 -6.58 3.68 -0.56
C GLN A 92 -5.09 3.90 -0.75
N ASN A 93 -4.42 3.08 -1.57
CA ASN A 93 -3.00 3.28 -1.89
C ASN A 93 -2.73 4.66 -2.50
N ARG A 94 -3.55 5.11 -3.44
CA ARG A 94 -3.40 6.46 -4.04
C ARG A 94 -3.51 7.54 -2.98
N TRP A 95 -4.52 7.45 -2.12
CA TRP A 95 -4.69 8.40 -1.03
C TRP A 95 -3.50 8.37 -0.06
N LEU A 96 -3.03 7.18 0.34
CA LEU A 96 -1.92 7.03 1.28
C LEU A 96 -0.60 7.55 0.70
N THR A 97 -0.34 7.26 -0.58
CA THR A 97 0.83 7.79 -1.28
C THR A 97 0.81 9.32 -1.28
N GLU A 98 -0.32 9.92 -1.62
CA GLU A 98 -0.48 11.37 -1.62
C GLU A 98 -0.39 11.96 -0.22
N HIS A 99 -0.98 11.31 0.78
CA HIS A 99 -0.90 11.73 2.18
C HIS A 99 0.55 11.73 2.68
N TYR A 100 1.34 10.71 2.34
CA TYR A 100 2.78 10.68 2.68
C TYR A 100 3.60 11.71 1.90
N ARG A 101 3.28 11.99 0.64
CA ARG A 101 3.92 13.09 -0.11
C ARG A 101 3.66 14.47 0.51
N ASN A 102 2.56 14.61 1.22
CA ASN A 102 2.21 15.80 2.00
C ASN A 102 2.64 15.69 3.47
N PHE A 103 3.70 14.94 3.77
CA PHE A 103 4.26 14.88 5.12
C PHE A 103 4.72 16.28 5.57
N PRO A 104 4.43 16.69 6.81
CA PRO A 104 4.78 18.01 7.30
C PRO A 104 6.28 18.27 7.24
N THR A 105 6.69 19.44 6.75
CA THR A 105 8.08 19.87 6.75
C THR A 105 8.55 20.35 8.13
N THR A 106 7.64 20.44 9.10
CA THR A 106 7.93 20.80 10.49
C THR A 106 7.10 19.95 11.47
N PRO A 107 7.52 19.80 12.75
CA PRO A 107 6.83 18.95 13.72
C PRO A 107 5.38 19.37 14.01
N GLU A 108 5.07 20.67 13.91
CA GLU A 108 3.79 21.23 14.32
C GLU A 108 2.60 20.68 13.50
N GLY A 109 2.83 20.22 12.27
CA GLY A 109 1.80 19.60 11.43
C GLY A 109 1.64 18.08 11.62
N PHE A 110 2.53 17.44 12.38
CA PHE A 110 2.62 15.98 12.46
C PHE A 110 1.38 15.35 13.09
N GLU A 111 0.87 15.94 14.17
CA GLU A 111 -0.26 15.36 14.91
C GLU A 111 -1.50 15.20 14.01
N ASP A 112 -1.86 16.25 13.27
CA ASP A 112 -3.01 16.23 12.36
C ASP A 112 -2.79 15.31 11.16
N TRP A 113 -1.57 15.29 10.62
CA TRP A 113 -1.19 14.37 9.57
C TRP A 113 -1.32 12.92 10.04
N HIS A 114 -0.84 12.61 11.25
CA HIS A 114 -0.84 11.27 11.82
C HIS A 114 -2.26 10.80 12.15
N LYS A 115 -3.11 11.67 12.71
CA LYS A 115 -4.53 11.37 12.95
C LYS A 115 -5.27 10.98 11.67
N LYS A 116 -5.06 11.72 10.57
CA LYS A 116 -5.64 11.40 9.26
C LYS A 116 -5.15 10.05 8.75
N LEU A 117 -3.85 9.77 8.88
CA LEU A 117 -3.27 8.47 8.51
C LEU A 117 -3.93 7.32 9.28
N LEU A 118 -3.92 7.39 10.62
CA LEU A 118 -4.48 6.33 11.46
C LEU A 118 -5.96 6.10 11.17
N LYS A 119 -6.73 7.17 10.99
CA LYS A 119 -8.14 7.06 10.62
C LYS A 119 -8.31 6.30 9.31
N THR A 120 -7.61 6.72 8.24
CA THR A 120 -7.75 6.06 6.93
C THR A 120 -7.28 4.60 6.97
N MET A 121 -6.22 4.29 7.72
CA MET A 121 -5.73 2.91 7.89
C MET A 121 -6.76 2.04 8.63
N ASN A 122 -7.34 2.54 9.73
CA ASN A 122 -8.38 1.83 10.47
C ASN A 122 -9.64 1.62 9.62
N ASP A 123 -10.12 2.67 8.95
CA ASP A 123 -11.26 2.59 8.03
C ASP A 123 -11.00 1.55 6.92
N SER A 124 -9.76 1.50 6.41
CA SER A 124 -9.35 0.51 5.40
C SER A 124 -9.38 -0.91 5.91
N TYR A 125 -8.92 -1.13 7.16
CA TYR A 125 -8.95 -2.44 7.78
C TYR A 125 -10.37 -2.92 8.05
N GLU A 126 -11.23 -2.06 8.59
CA GLU A 126 -12.65 -2.37 8.81
C GLU A 126 -13.39 -2.65 7.50
N HIS A 127 -13.04 -1.93 6.42
CA HIS A 127 -13.66 -2.15 5.13
C HIS A 127 -13.22 -3.49 4.51
N LEU A 128 -11.93 -3.80 4.56
CA LEU A 128 -11.39 -5.06 4.05
C LEU A 128 -11.91 -6.27 4.85
N ALA A 129 -12.08 -6.15 6.17
CA ALA A 129 -12.64 -7.22 7.01
C ALA A 129 -14.04 -7.69 6.56
N LYS A 130 -14.83 -6.84 5.88
CA LYS A 130 -16.14 -7.23 5.32
C LYS A 130 -16.05 -8.26 4.19
N TRP A 131 -14.85 -8.44 3.64
CA TRP A 131 -14.57 -9.39 2.58
C TRP A 131 -13.67 -10.55 3.06
N GLU A 132 -13.35 -10.63 4.35
CA GLU A 132 -12.82 -11.86 4.95
C GLU A 132 -13.90 -12.95 4.82
N ASN A 133 -13.50 -14.15 4.42
CA ASN A 133 -14.40 -15.30 4.24
C ASN A 133 -14.80 -15.90 5.59
#